data_AF-A0A376BWA4-F1
#
_entry.id   AF-A0A376BWA4-F1
#
_cell.length_a   1.000
_cell.length_b   1.000
_cell.length_c   1.000
_cell.angle_alpha   90.00
_cell.angle_beta   90.00
_cell.angle_gamma   90.00
#
_symmetry.space_group_name_H-M   'P 1'
#
loop_
_entity.id
_entity.type
_entity.pdbx_description
1 polymer ?
#
loop_
_entity_poly.entity_id
_entity_poly.type
_entity_poly.pdbx_seq_one_letter_code
_entity_poly.pdbx_strand_id
1 'polypeptide(L)'
;MNAIQISNVSIRQEDNLFNLNDLHKASGGSKKHQPAFWLRNQQTKELIAEIENSANFQSLAIQKIEGRNGGTFACKELVIHYAMWISPKFSLQVIQTFLNTVSGSPAIEQPTQAPQIPDYDYGMARLFVKHGAGVAQVSDLHMALYQLSHIQGTFLKMLEHKALHFKLNDAEQRCLEILASWQVAVAKVGANIGK
;
A
#
# COMPACT_ATOMS: atom_id res chain seq x y z
N MET A 1 -0.82 13.08 18.70
CA MET A 1 -0.69 13.51 17.29
C MET A 1 -0.11 12.35 16.51
N ASN A 2 -0.91 11.66 15.70
CA ASN A 2 -0.36 10.76 14.71
C ASN A 2 0.21 11.60 13.56
N ALA A 3 1.36 11.24 13.02
CA ALA A 3 1.97 11.95 11.91
C ALA A 3 2.48 10.92 10.91
N ILE A 4 2.16 11.13 9.64
CA ILE A 4 2.73 10.35 8.54
C ILE A 4 3.96 11.08 8.01
N GLN A 5 4.96 10.35 7.54
CA GLN A 5 6.09 10.96 6.84
C GLN A 5 5.94 10.80 5.33
N ILE A 6 6.08 11.92 4.61
CA ILE A 6 6.11 11.95 3.15
C ILE A 6 7.34 12.76 2.75
N SER A 7 8.24 12.16 1.96
CA SER A 7 9.49 12.80 1.50
C SER A 7 10.32 13.42 2.64
N ASN A 8 10.47 12.69 3.76
CA ASN A 8 11.14 13.13 5.00
C ASN A 8 10.51 14.34 5.70
N VAL A 9 9.29 14.72 5.32
CA VAL A 9 8.51 15.75 6.00
C VAL A 9 7.40 15.10 6.80
N SER A 10 7.34 15.43 8.09
CA SER A 10 6.25 15.03 8.96
C SER A 10 4.98 15.81 8.60
N ILE A 11 3.93 15.10 8.21
CA ILE A 11 2.62 15.67 7.91
C ILE A 11 1.76 15.56 9.16
N ARG A 12 1.37 16.71 9.72
CA ARG A 12 0.51 16.75 10.90
C ARG A 12 -0.89 16.24 10.56
N GLN A 13 -1.45 15.46 11.47
CA GLN A 13 -2.83 14.95 11.38
C GLN A 13 -3.62 15.33 12.63
N GLU A 14 -4.88 15.71 12.41
CA GLU A 14 -5.86 16.08 13.44
C GLU A 14 -7.23 15.57 13.00
N ASP A 15 -7.91 14.78 13.84
CA ASP A 15 -9.24 14.20 13.54
C ASP A 15 -9.39 13.57 12.14
N ASN A 16 -8.36 12.82 11.71
CA ASN A 16 -8.25 12.19 10.38
C ASN A 16 -8.08 13.15 9.19
N LEU A 17 -7.82 14.42 9.46
CA LEU A 17 -7.45 15.42 8.47
C LEU A 17 -5.94 15.66 8.50
N PHE A 18 -5.35 15.85 7.33
CA PHE A 18 -3.91 16.05 7.14
C PHE A 18 -3.61 17.47 6.71
N ASN A 19 -2.51 18.02 7.21
CA ASN A 19 -2.12 19.40 6.95
C ASN A 19 -1.55 19.60 5.53
N LEU A 20 -2.28 20.33 4.67
CA LEU A 20 -1.87 20.64 3.30
C LEU A 20 -0.66 21.57 3.22
N ASN A 21 -0.40 22.39 4.25
CA ASN A 21 0.80 23.24 4.25
C ASN A 21 2.07 22.41 4.44
N ASP A 22 2.02 21.38 5.29
CA ASP A 22 3.16 20.47 5.47
C ASP A 22 3.37 19.64 4.21
N LEU A 23 2.29 19.24 3.55
CA LEU A 23 2.33 18.53 2.28
C LEU A 23 2.87 19.40 1.13
N HIS A 24 2.52 20.68 1.11
CA HIS A 24 3.09 21.66 0.19
C HIS A 24 4.61 21.75 0.36
N LYS A 25 5.10 21.80 1.60
CA LYS A 25 6.55 21.74 1.90
C LYS A 25 7.17 20.43 1.42
N ALA A 26 6.52 19.29 1.68
CA ALA A 26 6.98 17.97 1.23
C ALA A 26 7.11 17.87 -0.30
N SER A 27 6.27 18.58 -1.05
CA SER A 27 6.34 18.65 -2.51
C SER A 27 7.43 19.59 -3.07
N GLY A 28 8.16 20.31 -2.21
CA GLY A 28 9.18 21.29 -2.60
C GLY A 28 8.75 22.75 -2.52
N GLY A 29 7.55 23.06 -1.98
CA GLY A 29 7.20 24.43 -1.56
C GLY A 29 7.02 25.46 -2.67
N SER A 30 6.82 25.05 -3.93
CA SER A 30 6.68 25.98 -5.06
C SER A 30 5.51 26.95 -4.88
N LYS A 31 5.72 28.25 -5.07
CA LYS A 31 4.67 29.28 -4.87
C LYS A 31 3.40 29.04 -5.69
N LYS A 32 3.53 28.54 -6.92
CA LYS A 32 2.37 28.23 -7.79
C LYS A 32 1.50 27.09 -7.25
N HIS A 33 2.05 26.25 -6.38
CA HIS A 33 1.36 25.10 -5.82
C HIS A 33 0.77 25.35 -4.43
N GLN A 34 0.68 26.61 -3.97
CA GLN A 34 0.10 26.88 -2.65
C GLN A 34 -1.33 26.31 -2.54
N PRO A 35 -1.73 25.74 -1.37
CA PRO A 35 -3.07 25.21 -1.17
C PRO A 35 -4.19 26.21 -1.47
N ALA A 36 -3.96 27.50 -1.24
CA ALA A 36 -4.91 28.56 -1.55
C ALA A 36 -5.25 28.67 -3.04
N PHE A 37 -4.31 28.38 -3.94
CA PHE A 37 -4.57 28.36 -5.39
C PHE A 37 -5.36 27.11 -5.78
N TRP A 38 -4.98 25.96 -5.24
CA TRP A 38 -5.70 24.71 -5.48
C TRP A 38 -7.17 24.79 -5.04
N LEU A 39 -7.45 25.36 -3.87
CA LEU A 39 -8.83 25.55 -3.37
C LEU A 39 -9.70 26.47 -4.25
N ARG A 40 -9.10 27.29 -5.12
CA ARG A 40 -9.84 28.15 -6.05
C ARG A 40 -10.28 27.40 -7.30
N ASN A 41 -9.65 26.25 -7.62
CA ASN A 41 -9.97 25.46 -8.81
C ASN A 41 -11.39 24.93 -8.74
N GLN A 42 -12.10 25.02 -9.85
CA GLN A 42 -13.50 24.60 -9.95
C GLN A 42 -13.67 23.11 -9.63
N GLN A 43 -12.85 22.25 -10.24
CA GLN A 43 -12.84 20.80 -9.96
C GLN A 43 -12.61 20.47 -8.48
N THR A 44 -11.80 21.27 -7.78
CA THR A 44 -11.54 21.06 -6.35
C THR A 44 -12.77 21.41 -5.51
N LYS A 45 -13.48 22.49 -5.85
CA LYS A 45 -14.73 22.86 -5.17
C LYS A 45 -15.81 21.81 -5.39
N GLU A 46 -15.94 21.30 -6.61
CA GLU A 46 -16.88 20.23 -6.95
C GLU A 46 -16.57 18.95 -6.19
N LEU A 47 -15.29 18.56 -6.11
CA LEU A 47 -14.87 17.40 -5.33
C LEU A 47 -15.16 17.56 -3.84
N ILE A 48 -14.89 18.74 -3.26
CA ILE A 48 -15.23 19.02 -1.85
C ILE A 48 -16.72 18.87 -1.63
N ALA A 49 -17.56 19.46 -2.49
CA ALA A 49 -19.01 19.34 -2.38
C ALA A 49 -19.50 17.89 -2.49
N GLU A 50 -18.91 17.09 -3.38
CA GLU A 50 -19.24 15.66 -3.50
C GLU A 50 -18.90 14.88 -2.22
N ILE A 51 -17.71 15.13 -1.65
CA ILE A 51 -17.28 14.49 -0.40
C ILE A 51 -18.23 14.88 0.75
N GLU A 52 -18.56 16.16 0.89
CA GLU A 52 -19.44 16.67 1.95
C GLU A 52 -20.89 16.18 1.81
N ASN A 53 -21.38 15.94 0.59
CA ASN A 53 -22.72 15.41 0.34
C ASN A 53 -22.83 13.90 0.53
N SER A 54 -21.71 13.18 0.58
CA SER A 54 -21.73 11.73 0.67
C SER A 54 -22.02 11.25 2.10
N ALA A 55 -23.03 10.38 2.25
CA ALA A 55 -23.51 9.89 3.56
C ALA A 55 -22.46 9.12 4.37
N ASN A 56 -21.34 8.75 3.75
CA ASN A 56 -20.23 8.02 4.37
C ASN A 56 -19.23 8.93 5.11
N PHE A 57 -19.26 10.24 4.89
CA PHE A 57 -18.34 11.18 5.54
C PHE A 57 -19.06 11.88 6.69
N GLN A 58 -19.02 11.27 7.87
CA GLN A 58 -19.43 11.92 9.14
C GLN A 58 -18.45 13.01 9.59
N SER A 59 -17.37 13.23 8.84
CA SER A 59 -16.24 14.10 9.17
C SER A 59 -16.02 15.16 8.09
N LEU A 60 -15.65 16.37 8.51
CA LEU A 60 -15.39 17.52 7.63
C LEU A 60 -14.41 17.18 6.51
N ALA A 61 -14.71 17.56 5.26
CA ALA A 61 -13.79 17.37 4.14
C ALA A 61 -12.54 18.25 4.31
N ILE A 62 -12.74 19.49 4.79
CA ILE A 62 -11.68 20.47 5.01
C ILE A 62 -11.91 21.25 6.31
N GLN A 63 -10.82 21.60 6.99
CA GLN A 63 -10.83 22.43 8.17
C GLN A 63 -9.69 23.45 8.09
N LYS A 64 -9.98 24.71 8.40
CA LYS A 64 -8.95 25.73 8.55
C LYS A 64 -8.76 26.03 10.02
N ILE A 65 -7.53 25.91 10.48
CA ILE A 65 -7.13 26.26 11.85
C ILE A 65 -6.26 27.50 11.77
N GLU A 66 -6.60 28.52 12.55
CA GLU A 66 -5.83 29.77 12.64
C GLU A 66 -4.79 29.70 13.78
N GLY A 67 -3.78 30.56 13.73
CA GLY A 67 -2.76 30.69 14.79
C GLY A 67 -1.44 29.97 14.50
N ARG A 68 -0.60 29.82 15.55
CA ARG A 68 0.81 29.41 15.43
C ARG A 68 1.02 28.02 14.80
N ASN A 69 0.08 27.11 15.03
CA ASN A 69 0.07 25.77 14.44
C ASN A 69 -0.97 25.64 13.32
N GLY A 70 -1.52 26.76 12.85
CA GLY A 70 -2.60 26.81 11.88
C GLY A 70 -2.23 26.24 10.51
N GLY A 71 -3.26 26.03 9.71
CA GLY A 71 -3.17 25.54 8.34
C GLY A 71 -4.48 25.03 7.81
N THR A 72 -4.44 24.59 6.56
CA THR A 72 -5.56 23.91 5.93
C THR A 72 -5.40 22.41 6.12
N PHE A 73 -6.31 21.79 6.84
CA PHE A 73 -6.39 20.36 7.07
C PHE A 73 -7.46 19.76 6.16
N ALA A 74 -7.18 18.60 5.56
CA ALA A 74 -8.09 17.98 4.60
C ALA A 74 -8.11 16.45 4.74
N CYS A 75 -9.23 15.82 4.37
CA CYS A 75 -9.34 14.36 4.36
C CYS A 75 -8.38 13.71 3.35
N LYS A 76 -8.23 12.39 3.45
CA LYS A 76 -7.27 11.60 2.65
C LYS A 76 -7.47 11.78 1.14
N GLU A 77 -8.72 11.81 0.69
CA GLU A 77 -9.11 11.95 -0.71
C GLU A 77 -8.63 13.30 -1.28
N LEU A 78 -8.85 14.37 -0.53
CA LEU A 78 -8.41 15.72 -0.91
C LEU A 78 -6.89 15.86 -0.88
N VAL A 79 -6.21 15.18 0.05
CA VAL A 79 -4.74 15.11 0.09
C VAL A 79 -4.18 14.49 -1.19
N ILE A 80 -4.75 13.35 -1.62
CA ILE A 80 -4.35 12.68 -2.87
C ILE A 80 -4.63 13.59 -4.07
N HIS A 81 -5.81 14.20 -4.14
CA HIS A 81 -6.18 15.11 -5.22
C HIS A 81 -5.26 16.33 -5.32
N TYR A 82 -4.88 16.92 -4.18
CA TYR A 82 -3.91 18.01 -4.13
C TYR A 82 -2.52 17.57 -4.62
N ALA A 83 -2.06 16.39 -4.21
CA ALA A 83 -0.79 15.83 -4.68
C ALA A 83 -0.79 15.55 -6.20
N MET A 84 -1.91 15.06 -6.74
CA MET A 84 -2.14 14.88 -8.18
C MET A 84 -2.01 16.19 -8.95
N TRP A 85 -2.63 17.25 -8.45
CA TRP A 85 -2.56 18.57 -9.06
C TRP A 85 -1.13 19.14 -9.06
N ILE A 86 -0.32 18.81 -8.05
CA ILE A 86 1.10 19.21 -7.99
C ILE A 86 1.94 18.48 -9.03
N SER A 87 1.95 17.14 -9.00
CA SER A 87 2.64 16.32 -10.00
C SER A 87 2.27 14.84 -9.88
N PRO A 88 2.32 14.07 -10.99
CA PRO A 88 2.11 12.62 -10.95
C PRO A 88 3.10 11.88 -10.04
N LYS A 89 4.38 12.30 -10.04
CA LYS A 89 5.42 11.69 -9.20
C LYS A 89 5.09 11.82 -7.71
N PHE A 90 4.73 13.03 -7.28
CA PHE A 90 4.38 13.28 -5.88
C PHE A 90 3.09 12.57 -5.48
N SER A 91 2.09 12.55 -6.37
CA SER A 91 0.85 11.79 -6.16
C SER A 91 1.10 10.31 -5.86
N LEU A 92 1.94 9.64 -6.67
CA LEU A 92 2.26 8.23 -6.44
C LEU A 92 2.89 7.99 -5.07
N GLN A 93 3.79 8.87 -4.62
CA GLN A 93 4.39 8.77 -3.29
C GLN A 93 3.34 8.89 -2.18
N VAL A 94 2.41 9.84 -2.29
CA VAL A 94 1.34 10.05 -1.31
C VAL A 94 0.41 8.84 -1.26
N ILE A 95 -0.01 8.33 -2.43
CA ILE A 95 -0.87 7.14 -2.54
C ILE A 95 -0.19 5.93 -1.88
N GLN A 96 1.07 5.64 -2.24
CA GLN A 96 1.83 4.53 -1.68
C GLN A 96 1.97 4.66 -0.15
N THR A 97 2.22 5.87 0.34
CA THR A 97 2.31 6.13 1.79
C THR A 97 1.01 5.76 2.48
N PHE A 98 -0.14 6.19 1.96
CA PHE A 98 -1.43 5.86 2.57
C PHE A 98 -1.81 4.39 2.49
N LEU A 99 -1.46 3.71 1.39
CA LEU A 99 -1.71 2.27 1.25
C LEU A 99 -0.86 1.47 2.24
N ASN A 100 0.42 1.80 2.37
CA ASN A 100 1.34 1.12 3.30
C ASN A 100 0.90 1.28 4.76
N THR A 101 0.39 2.46 5.14
CA THR A 101 -0.16 2.70 6.49
C THR A 101 -1.40 1.85 6.79
N VAL A 102 -2.22 1.53 5.80
CA VAL A 102 -3.43 0.69 5.96
C VAL A 102 -3.07 -0.80 6.06
N SER A 103 -1.99 -1.23 5.41
CA SER A 103 -1.57 -2.63 5.36
C SER A 103 -0.70 -3.09 6.53
N GLY A 104 -0.30 -2.21 7.45
CA GLY A 104 0.64 -2.57 8.52
C GLY A 104 2.03 -2.95 7.99
N SER A 105 2.36 -2.59 6.75
CA SER A 105 3.66 -2.87 6.14
C SER A 105 4.65 -1.80 6.60
N PRO A 106 5.80 -2.17 7.19
CA PRO A 106 6.84 -1.21 7.54
C PRO A 106 7.27 -0.45 6.30
N ALA A 107 7.49 0.86 6.46
CA ALA A 107 7.82 1.78 5.41
C ALA A 107 8.97 1.23 4.54
N ILE A 108 8.78 1.22 3.23
CA ILE A 108 9.88 1.05 2.29
C ILE A 108 10.68 2.35 2.33
N GLU A 109 11.59 2.45 3.29
CA GLU A 109 12.74 3.32 3.15
C GLU A 109 13.49 2.87 1.89
N GLN A 110 13.52 3.71 0.86
CA GLN A 110 14.40 3.49 -0.27
C GLN A 110 15.85 3.48 0.26
N PRO A 111 16.59 2.37 0.16
CA PRO A 111 17.95 2.33 0.68
C PRO A 111 18.83 3.21 -0.21
N THR A 112 19.26 4.35 0.33
CA THR A 112 20.48 5.00 -0.16
C THR A 112 21.64 4.15 0.36
N GLN A 113 22.31 3.46 -0.55
CA GLN A 113 23.38 2.46 -0.37
C GLN A 113 22.90 1.01 -0.13
N ALA A 114 23.13 0.18 -1.14
CA ALA A 114 22.94 -1.27 -1.10
C ALA A 114 23.90 -1.92 -0.10
N PRO A 115 23.41 -2.73 0.86
CA PRO A 115 24.27 -3.58 1.68
C PRO A 115 25.01 -4.56 0.77
N GLN A 116 26.34 -4.66 0.92
CA GLN A 116 27.13 -5.70 0.27
C GLN A 116 26.80 -7.03 0.97
N ILE A 117 25.96 -7.87 0.35
CA ILE A 117 25.64 -9.21 0.83
C ILE A 117 26.67 -10.19 0.25
N PRO A 118 27.24 -11.13 1.05
CA PRO A 118 28.23 -12.10 0.56
C PRO A 118 27.65 -13.01 -0.52
N ASP A 119 28.49 -13.35 -1.49
CA ASP A 119 28.18 -14.12 -2.69
C ASP A 119 27.68 -15.54 -2.36
N TYR A 120 26.37 -15.71 -2.18
CA TYR A 120 25.72 -17.02 -2.25
C TYR A 120 25.23 -17.22 -3.68
N ASP A 121 25.59 -18.35 -4.28
CA ASP A 121 25.22 -18.68 -5.66
C ASP A 121 23.70 -18.81 -5.82
N TYR A 122 23.08 -17.72 -6.29
CA TYR A 122 21.64 -17.60 -6.57
C TYR A 122 21.24 -18.16 -7.95
N GLY A 123 21.89 -19.24 -8.41
CA GLY A 123 21.60 -19.88 -9.70
C GLY A 123 20.11 -20.19 -9.93
N MET A 124 19.38 -20.57 -8.87
CA MET A 124 17.93 -20.82 -8.94
C MET A 124 17.10 -19.54 -9.07
N ALA A 125 17.49 -18.44 -8.41
CA ALA A 125 16.76 -17.17 -8.50
C ALA A 125 16.89 -16.53 -9.89
N ARG A 126 18.05 -16.67 -10.55
CA ARG A 126 18.24 -16.22 -11.95
C ARG A 126 17.40 -17.02 -12.94
N LEU A 127 17.15 -18.31 -12.68
CA LEU A 127 16.30 -19.16 -13.54
C LEU A 127 14.83 -18.73 -13.51
N PHE A 128 14.31 -18.31 -12.35
CA PHE A 128 12.94 -17.78 -12.24
C PHE A 128 12.76 -16.43 -12.94
N VAL A 129 13.74 -15.53 -12.85
CA VAL A 129 13.72 -14.25 -13.58
C VAL A 129 13.81 -14.46 -15.09
N LYS A 130 14.58 -15.46 -15.55
CA LYS A 130 14.78 -15.75 -16.97
C LYS A 130 13.61 -16.47 -17.63
N HIS A 131 12.69 -17.09 -16.87
CA HIS A 131 11.58 -17.90 -17.40
C HIS A 131 10.16 -17.39 -17.06
N GLY A 132 10.00 -16.11 -16.71
CA GLY A 132 8.72 -15.43 -16.91
C GLY A 132 7.85 -15.16 -15.68
N ALA A 133 8.44 -14.75 -14.56
CA ALA A 133 7.72 -13.95 -13.57
C ALA A 133 8.48 -12.63 -13.40
N GLY A 134 7.84 -11.51 -13.80
CA GLY A 134 8.42 -10.17 -13.75
C GLY A 134 8.60 -9.66 -12.32
N VAL A 135 9.49 -10.28 -11.55
CA VAL A 135 9.90 -9.84 -10.22
C VAL A 135 11.33 -9.29 -10.32
N ALA A 136 11.48 -7.99 -10.05
CA ALA A 136 12.71 -7.25 -10.26
C ALA A 136 13.69 -7.39 -9.10
N GLN A 137 13.21 -7.73 -7.90
CA GLN A 137 14.01 -7.90 -6.68
C GLN A 137 13.57 -9.11 -5.84
N VAL A 138 14.46 -9.63 -4.98
CA VAL A 138 14.19 -10.79 -4.10
C VAL A 138 13.08 -10.49 -3.08
N SER A 139 12.90 -9.24 -2.69
CA SER A 139 11.76 -8.79 -1.87
C SER A 139 10.42 -8.98 -2.56
N ASP A 140 10.37 -8.78 -3.88
CA ASP A 140 9.16 -9.00 -4.69
C ASP A 140 8.82 -10.48 -4.76
N LEU A 141 9.83 -11.35 -4.74
CA LEU A 141 9.65 -12.79 -4.65
C LEU A 141 9.08 -13.19 -3.28
N HIS A 142 9.57 -12.62 -2.18
CA HIS A 142 9.02 -12.88 -0.85
C HIS A 142 7.56 -12.43 -0.73
N MET A 143 7.24 -11.25 -1.25
CA MET A 143 5.86 -10.74 -1.29
C MET A 143 4.96 -11.58 -2.20
N ALA A 144 5.44 -12.01 -3.37
CA ALA A 144 4.71 -12.90 -4.26
C ALA A 144 4.45 -14.27 -3.61
N LEU A 145 5.44 -14.83 -2.91
CA LEU A 145 5.29 -16.08 -2.15
C LEU A 145 4.28 -15.93 -1.00
N TYR A 146 4.28 -14.80 -0.31
CA TYR A 146 3.31 -14.50 0.74
C TYR A 146 1.88 -14.38 0.18
N GLN A 147 1.70 -13.67 -0.93
CA GLN A 147 0.40 -13.55 -1.61
C GLN A 147 -0.09 -14.91 -2.12
N LEU A 148 0.80 -15.71 -2.72
CA LEU A 148 0.48 -17.08 -3.15
C LEU A 148 0.06 -17.96 -1.97
N SER A 149 0.78 -17.89 -0.84
CA SER A 149 0.42 -18.61 0.38
C SER A 149 -0.94 -18.18 0.93
N HIS A 150 -1.24 -16.88 0.91
CA HIS A 150 -2.52 -16.35 1.36
C HIS A 150 -3.68 -16.81 0.46
N ILE A 151 -3.51 -16.75 -0.87
CA ILE A 151 -4.48 -17.20 -1.86
C ILE A 151 -4.73 -18.71 -1.74
N GLN A 152 -3.67 -19.51 -1.55
CA GLN A 152 -3.80 -20.95 -1.32
C GLN A 152 -4.59 -21.23 -0.04
N GLY A 153 -4.33 -20.49 1.05
CA GLY A 153 -5.02 -20.66 2.32
C GLY A 153 -6.50 -20.29 2.27
N THR A 154 -6.88 -19.22 1.57
CA THR A 154 -8.29 -18.82 1.41
C THR A 154 -9.05 -19.80 0.53
N PHE A 155 -8.42 -20.27 -0.55
CA PHE A 155 -9.01 -21.26 -1.45
C PHE A 155 -9.21 -22.63 -0.77
N LEU A 156 -8.26 -23.08 0.06
CA LEU A 156 -8.40 -24.30 0.84
C LEU A 156 -9.60 -24.24 1.79
N LYS A 157 -9.74 -23.14 2.55
CA LYS A 157 -10.88 -22.92 3.46
C LYS A 157 -12.21 -22.90 2.72
N MET A 158 -12.25 -22.35 1.50
CA MET A 158 -13.44 -22.36 0.66
C MET A 158 -13.82 -23.78 0.25
N LEU A 159 -12.85 -24.61 -0.13
CA LEU A 159 -13.10 -26.01 -0.51
C LEU A 159 -13.51 -26.87 0.68
N GLU A 160 -12.90 -26.69 1.85
CA GLU A 160 -13.30 -27.36 3.10
C GLU A 160 -14.73 -27.00 3.50
N HIS A 161 -15.08 -25.71 3.47
CA HIS A 161 -16.44 -25.25 3.73
C HIS A 161 -17.44 -25.82 2.73
N LYS A 162 -17.08 -25.88 1.45
CA LYS A 162 -17.93 -26.50 0.43
C LYS A 162 -18.12 -28.00 0.68
N ALA A 163 -17.07 -28.72 1.04
CA ALA A 163 -17.11 -30.16 1.32
C ALA A 163 -18.04 -30.53 2.49
N LEU A 164 -18.23 -29.61 3.46
CA LEU A 164 -19.16 -29.80 4.58
C LEU A 164 -20.63 -29.79 4.16
N HIS A 165 -20.97 -29.09 3.07
CA HIS A 165 -22.36 -28.87 2.66
C HIS A 165 -22.70 -29.52 1.32
N PHE A 166 -21.71 -29.77 0.47
CA PHE A 166 -21.88 -30.23 -0.90
C PHE A 166 -20.75 -31.18 -1.32
N LYS A 167 -21.02 -32.10 -2.24
CA LYS A 167 -19.97 -32.90 -2.87
C LYS A 167 -19.11 -32.00 -3.77
N LEU A 168 -17.79 -32.11 -3.60
CA LEU A 168 -16.82 -31.48 -4.49
C LEU A 168 -16.82 -32.19 -5.86
N ASN A 169 -16.64 -31.42 -6.93
CA ASN A 169 -16.47 -31.99 -8.27
C ASN A 169 -15.03 -32.49 -8.50
N ASP A 170 -14.81 -33.25 -9.58
CA ASP A 170 -13.51 -33.87 -9.88
C ASP A 170 -12.37 -32.85 -10.00
N ALA A 171 -12.64 -31.65 -10.50
CA ALA A 171 -11.64 -30.59 -10.61
C ALA A 171 -11.27 -30.03 -9.22
N GLU A 172 -12.24 -29.82 -8.35
CA GLU A 172 -12.05 -29.36 -6.97
C GLU A 172 -11.30 -30.39 -6.12
N GLN A 173 -11.59 -31.68 -6.31
CA GLN A 173 -10.87 -32.77 -5.67
C GLN A 173 -9.39 -32.81 -6.10
N ARG A 174 -9.11 -32.68 -7.40
CA ARG A 174 -7.73 -32.59 -7.91
C ARG A 174 -6.98 -31.39 -7.35
N CYS A 175 -7.65 -30.25 -7.22
CA CYS A 175 -7.05 -29.07 -6.60
C CYS A 175 -6.67 -29.31 -5.13
N LEU A 176 -7.51 -30.00 -4.36
CA LEU A 176 -7.19 -30.37 -2.98
C LEU A 176 -5.98 -31.30 -2.89
N GLU A 177 -5.89 -32.30 -3.77
CA GLU A 177 -4.74 -33.23 -3.81
C GLU A 177 -3.43 -32.50 -4.11
N ILE A 178 -3.45 -31.56 -5.06
CA ILE A 178 -2.29 -30.74 -5.40
C ILE A 178 -1.87 -29.86 -4.21
N LEU A 179 -2.82 -29.23 -3.52
CA LEU A 179 -2.54 -28.40 -2.34
C LEU A 179 -1.97 -29.21 -1.18
N ALA A 180 -2.52 -30.41 -0.93
CA ALA A 180 -2.03 -31.31 0.10
C ALA A 180 -0.61 -31.81 -0.19
N SER A 181 -0.32 -32.19 -1.44
CA SER A 181 1.02 -32.58 -1.89
C SER A 181 2.03 -31.44 -1.69
N TRP A 182 1.62 -30.21 -2.01
CA TRP A 182 2.45 -29.02 -1.83
C TRP A 182 2.76 -28.75 -0.35
N GLN A 183 1.78 -28.82 0.55
CA GLN A 183 2.01 -28.65 1.99
C GLN A 183 2.98 -29.69 2.56
N VAL A 184 2.88 -30.95 2.13
CA VAL A 184 3.82 -32.02 2.51
C VAL A 184 5.24 -31.73 2.01
N ALA A 185 5.38 -31.23 0.78
CA ALA A 185 6.68 -30.86 0.22
C ALA A 185 7.31 -29.70 1.00
N VAL A 186 6.55 -28.66 1.34
CA VAL A 186 7.02 -27.52 2.14
C VAL A 186 7.46 -27.95 3.53
N ALA A 187 6.70 -28.82 4.21
CA ALA A 187 7.06 -29.35 5.52
C ALA A 187 8.38 -30.14 5.50
N LYS A 188 8.63 -30.93 4.45
CA LYS A 188 9.90 -31.66 4.27
C LYS A 188 11.09 -30.72 4.08
N VAL A 189 10.92 -29.61 3.35
CA VAL A 189 11.97 -28.61 3.15
C VAL A 189 12.27 -27.90 4.47
N GLY A 190 11.24 -27.48 5.22
CA GLY A 190 11.40 -26.83 6.53
C GLY A 190 12.12 -27.71 7.56
N ALA A 191 11.85 -29.02 7.58
CA ALA A 191 12.51 -29.97 8.48
C ALA A 191 14.03 -30.15 8.20
N ASN A 192 14.49 -29.87 6.98
CA ASN A 192 15.90 -29.95 6.59
C ASN A 192 16.70 -28.67 6.88
N ILE A 193 16.03 -27.55 7.18
CA ILE A 193 16.67 -26.26 7.48
C ILE A 193 17.02 -26.13 8.98
N GLY A 194 16.46 -27.00 9.83
CA GLY A 194 16.71 -27.04 11.27
C GLY A 194 17.80 -28.03 11.73
N LYS A 195 18.71 -28.45 10.85
CA LYS A 195 19.87 -29.30 11.18
C LYS A 195 21.19 -28.63 10.80
#